data_AF-A0A4C2AFP9-F1
#
_entry.id   AF-A0A4C2AFP9-F1
#
_cell.length_a   1.000
_cell.length_b   1.000
_cell.length_c   1.000
_cell.angle_alpha   90.00
_cell.angle_beta   90.00
_cell.angle_gamma   90.00
#
_symmetry.space_group_name_H-M   'P 1'
#
loop_
_entity.id
_entity.type
_entity.pdbx_description
1 polymer ?
#
loop_
_entity_poly.entity_id
_entity_poly.type
_entity_poly.pdbx_seq_one_letter_code
_entity_poly.pdbx_strand_id
1 'polypeptide(L)'
;MYSTWNVEALKAKLRERGASLKGRKADLIERLEAYDRNQNFDAVQAEENDDPKMVLPDNDAYLDINSSMKLPPITKEHITLYFLQIQEIERETCGSEKILNGLLTESVA
;
A
#
# COMPACT_ATOMS: atom_id res chain seq x y z
N MET A 1 -7.69 -27.97 15.70
CA MET A 1 -7.08 -27.35 16.89
C MET A 1 -6.21 -28.38 17.60
N TYR A 2 -4.92 -28.08 17.76
CA TYR A 2 -3.93 -29.01 18.33
C TYR A 2 -4.00 -29.12 19.87
N SER A 3 -4.93 -28.41 20.52
CA SER A 3 -5.10 -28.36 21.98
C SER A 3 -5.39 -29.72 22.63
N THR A 4 -6.08 -30.62 21.92
CA THR A 4 -6.45 -31.96 22.41
C THR A 4 -5.31 -32.98 22.32
N TRP A 5 -4.19 -32.64 21.67
CA TRP A 5 -3.09 -33.58 21.48
C TRP A 5 -2.15 -33.64 22.68
N ASN A 6 -1.50 -34.80 22.84
CA ASN A 6 -0.43 -35.00 23.81
C ASN A 6 0.85 -34.29 23.35
N VAL A 7 1.70 -33.88 24.30
CA VAL A 7 2.99 -33.20 24.03
C VAL A 7 3.90 -34.05 23.15
N GLU A 8 3.88 -35.36 23.31
CA GLU A 8 4.64 -36.30 22.47
C GLU A 8 4.19 -36.28 21.01
N ALA A 9 2.86 -36.26 20.78
CA ALA A 9 2.29 -36.17 19.44
C ALA A 9 2.59 -34.82 18.77
N LEU A 10 2.52 -33.72 19.54
CA LEU A 10 2.89 -32.38 19.06
C LEU A 10 4.36 -32.32 18.64
N LYS A 11 5.27 -32.89 19.46
CA LYS A 11 6.70 -32.96 19.15
C LYS A 11 6.99 -33.87 17.96
N ALA A 12 6.28 -34.99 17.82
CA ALA A 12 6.45 -35.88 16.67
C ALA A 12 6.14 -35.16 15.36
N LYS A 13 5.05 -34.39 15.32
CA LYS A 13 4.64 -33.60 14.15
C LYS A 13 5.56 -32.40 13.87
N LEU A 14 6.05 -31.72 14.90
CA LEU A 14 7.06 -30.68 14.73
C LEU A 14 8.39 -31.25 14.22
N ARG A 15 8.77 -32.46 14.66
CA ARG A 15 9.98 -33.15 14.17
C ARG A 15 9.86 -33.56 12.70
N GLU A 16 8.69 -34.09 12.30
CA GLU A 16 8.38 -34.41 10.89
C GLU A 16 8.53 -33.17 9.99
N ARG A 17 8.15 -31.99 10.51
CA ARG A 17 8.25 -30.69 9.81
C ARG A 17 9.62 -30.00 9.96
N GLY A 18 10.59 -30.60 10.65
CA GLY A 18 11.91 -29.99 10.88
C GLY A 18 11.90 -28.76 11.80
N ALA A 19 10.81 -28.53 12.55
CA ALA A 19 10.63 -27.37 13.41
C ALA A 19 11.25 -27.57 14.81
N SER A 20 11.50 -26.45 15.51
CA SER A 20 12.03 -26.50 16.89
C SER A 20 11.08 -27.24 17.84
N LEU A 21 11.65 -28.09 18.71
CA LEU A 21 10.94 -28.87 19.73
C LEU A 21 10.96 -28.21 21.13
N LYS A 22 11.58 -27.03 21.24
CA LYS A 22 11.74 -26.31 22.50
C LYS A 22 10.46 -25.51 22.83
N GLY A 23 10.06 -25.51 24.10
CA GLY A 23 8.93 -24.73 24.61
C GLY A 23 7.94 -25.53 25.47
N ARG A 24 6.94 -24.82 26.01
CA ARG A 24 5.78 -25.38 26.72
C ARG A 24 4.76 -25.93 25.72
N LYS A 25 3.75 -26.67 26.19
CA LYS A 25 2.67 -27.22 25.34
C LYS A 25 1.99 -26.15 24.48
N ALA A 26 1.75 -24.97 25.06
CA ALA A 26 1.17 -23.82 24.34
C ALA A 26 2.05 -23.39 23.15
N ASP A 27 3.35 -23.22 23.38
CA ASP A 27 4.31 -22.83 22.33
C ASP A 27 4.37 -23.85 21.19
N LEU A 28 4.24 -25.16 21.49
CA LEU A 28 4.23 -26.21 20.48
C LEU A 28 2.96 -26.17 19.63
N ILE A 29 1.81 -25.86 20.25
CA ILE A 29 0.52 -25.70 19.55
C ILE A 29 0.59 -24.48 18.63
N GLU A 30 0.95 -23.32 19.18
CA GLU A 30 1.08 -22.07 18.41
C GLU A 30 2.01 -22.24 17.22
N ARG A 31 3.13 -22.96 17.41
CA ARG A 31 4.06 -23.27 16.33
C ARG A 31 3.42 -24.13 15.24
N LEU A 32 2.72 -25.21 15.59
CA LEU A 32 2.04 -26.04 14.59
C LEU A 32 0.96 -25.25 13.83
N GLU A 33 0.19 -24.41 14.53
CA GLU A 33 -0.82 -23.55 13.92
C GLU A 33 -0.20 -22.47 13.02
N ALA A 34 0.95 -21.91 13.40
CA ALA A 34 1.70 -20.98 12.57
C ALA A 34 2.22 -21.66 11.29
N TYR A 35 2.72 -22.90 11.38
CA TYR A 35 3.16 -23.66 10.22
C TYR A 35 2.01 -24.01 9.28
N ASP A 36 0.85 -24.41 9.81
CA ASP A 36 -0.33 -24.67 8.98
C ASP A 36 -0.82 -23.41 8.25
N ARG A 37 -0.84 -22.26 8.96
CA ARG A 37 -1.17 -20.96 8.35
C ARG A 37 -0.18 -20.56 7.27
N ASN A 38 1.09 -20.88 7.45
CA ASN A 38 2.18 -20.52 6.55
C ASN A 38 2.52 -21.61 5.51
N GLN A 39 1.62 -22.57 5.26
CA GLN A 39 1.84 -23.68 4.33
C GLN A 39 3.21 -24.35 4.53
N ASN A 40 3.53 -24.66 5.79
CA ASN A 40 4.73 -25.38 6.24
C ASN A 40 6.09 -24.74 5.88
N PHE A 41 6.14 -23.46 5.48
CA PHE A 41 7.34 -22.91 4.83
C PHE A 41 7.80 -23.80 3.68
N ASP A 42 6.88 -24.53 3.05
CA ASP A 42 7.12 -24.95 1.70
C ASP A 42 7.52 -23.64 1.03
N ALA A 43 8.78 -23.55 0.64
CA ALA A 43 9.11 -22.68 -0.45
C ALA A 43 8.08 -23.14 -1.46
N VAL A 44 7.05 -22.31 -1.68
CA VAL A 44 6.45 -22.21 -3.00
C VAL A 44 7.70 -22.28 -3.83
N GLN A 45 7.95 -23.45 -4.44
CA GLN A 45 9.04 -23.54 -5.37
C GLN A 45 8.74 -22.32 -6.19
N ALA A 46 9.68 -21.36 -6.18
CA ALA A 46 9.58 -20.31 -7.13
C ALA A 46 9.54 -21.15 -8.39
N GLU A 47 8.32 -21.34 -8.88
CA GLU A 47 8.04 -21.71 -10.23
C GLU A 47 9.10 -20.87 -10.95
N GLU A 48 9.81 -21.45 -11.92
CA GLU A 48 10.53 -20.63 -12.89
C GLU A 48 9.50 -19.77 -13.66
N ASN A 49 8.67 -19.02 -12.96
CA ASN A 49 7.80 -17.98 -13.41
C ASN A 49 8.73 -16.80 -13.51
N ASP A 50 9.36 -16.74 -14.69
CA ASP A 50 9.73 -15.53 -15.40
C ASP A 50 9.71 -14.30 -14.48
N ASP A 51 10.90 -13.85 -14.08
CA ASP A 51 11.10 -12.52 -13.50
C ASP A 51 10.12 -11.55 -14.14
N PRO A 52 9.37 -10.74 -13.36
CA PRO A 52 8.27 -9.95 -13.87
C PRO A 52 8.67 -9.28 -15.18
N LYS A 53 8.14 -9.81 -16.29
CA LYS A 53 8.65 -9.48 -17.62
C LYS A 53 8.18 -8.08 -17.97
N MET A 54 9.04 -7.11 -17.72
CA MET A 54 8.78 -5.72 -18.06
C MET A 54 8.76 -5.60 -19.58
N VAL A 55 7.56 -5.40 -20.14
CA VAL A 55 7.41 -5.05 -21.55
C VAL A 55 7.90 -3.60 -21.69
N LEU A 56 9.15 -3.45 -22.10
CA LEU A 56 9.73 -2.17 -22.46
C LEU A 56 9.06 -1.67 -23.75
N PRO A 57 8.60 -0.41 -23.79
CA PRO A 57 8.20 0.24 -25.04
C PRO A 57 9.34 0.23 -26.06
N ASP A 58 8.99 0.33 -27.34
CA ASP A 58 9.97 0.45 -28.42
C ASP A 58 10.83 1.71 -28.24
N ASN A 59 12.08 1.69 -28.72
CA ASN A 59 13.01 2.81 -28.52
C ASN A 59 12.48 4.13 -29.09
N ASP A 60 11.73 4.04 -30.19
CA ASP A 60 11.09 5.17 -30.87
C ASP A 60 9.91 5.76 -30.07
N ALA A 61 9.40 5.05 -29.05
CA ALA A 61 8.35 5.55 -28.15
C ALA A 61 8.90 6.41 -27.00
N TYR A 62 10.22 6.45 -26.80
CA TYR A 62 10.84 7.33 -25.81
C TYR A 62 10.98 8.74 -26.39
N LEU A 63 10.24 9.68 -25.79
CA LEU A 63 10.43 11.11 -26.06
C LEU A 63 11.58 11.63 -25.20
N ASP A 64 12.60 12.21 -25.84
CA ASP A 64 13.69 12.89 -25.12
C ASP A 64 13.12 14.05 -24.29
N ILE A 65 13.67 14.27 -23.10
CA ILE A 65 13.36 15.40 -22.22
C ILE A 65 13.64 16.73 -22.96
N ASN A 66 14.58 16.73 -23.91
CA ASN A 66 14.88 17.87 -24.77
C ASN A 66 14.24 17.80 -26.17
N SER A 67 13.48 16.72 -26.47
CA SER A 67 12.71 16.63 -27.71
C SER A 67 11.57 17.62 -27.64
N SER A 68 11.83 18.83 -28.13
CA SER A 68 10.94 19.96 -28.34
C SER A 68 9.45 19.65 -28.21
N MET A 69 8.96 19.52 -26.98
CA MET A 69 7.54 19.58 -26.74
C MET A 69 7.15 20.99 -27.14
N LYS A 70 6.37 21.12 -28.21
CA LYS A 70 5.74 22.39 -28.58
C LYS A 70 4.79 22.72 -27.44
N LEU A 71 5.31 23.42 -26.42
CA LEU A 71 4.48 23.94 -25.34
C LEU A 71 3.34 24.71 -26.01
N PRO A 72 2.09 24.53 -25.56
CA PRO A 72 0.99 25.32 -26.08
C PRO A 72 1.38 26.80 -25.95
N PRO A 73 1.10 27.63 -26.97
CA PRO A 73 1.49 29.03 -26.94
C PRO A 73 0.74 29.74 -25.80
N ILE A 74 1.43 29.96 -24.68
CA ILE A 74 0.87 30.66 -23.53
C ILE A 74 0.88 32.16 -23.87
N THR A 75 -0.31 32.71 -24.13
CA THR A 75 -0.48 34.16 -24.29
C THR A 75 -0.61 34.84 -22.92
N LYS A 76 -0.34 36.15 -22.87
CA LYS A 76 -0.47 36.95 -21.63
C LYS A 76 -1.87 36.91 -21.02
N GLU A 77 -2.88 36.70 -21.85
CA GLU A 77 -4.28 36.54 -21.43
C GLU A 77 -4.48 35.29 -20.58
N HIS A 78 -3.91 34.15 -20.99
CA HIS A 78 -3.96 32.91 -20.21
C HIS A 78 -3.33 33.07 -18.83
N ILE A 79 -2.22 33.81 -18.74
CA ILE A 79 -1.55 34.10 -17.47
C ILE A 79 -2.46 34.94 -16.58
N THR A 80 -3.10 35.95 -17.15
CA THR A 80 -3.97 36.88 -16.41
C THR A 80 -5.23 36.17 -15.89
N LEU A 81 -5.85 35.34 -16.74
CA LEU A 81 -7.02 34.55 -16.37
C LEU A 81 -6.70 33.55 -15.26
N TYR A 82 -5.54 32.87 -15.34
CA TYR A 82 -5.10 31.95 -14.28
C TYR A 82 -4.99 32.64 -12.92
N PHE A 83 -4.37 33.83 -12.86
CA PHE A 83 -4.24 34.56 -11.60
C PHE A 83 -5.59 35.05 -11.07
N LEU A 84 -6.50 35.48 -11.94
CA LEU A 84 -7.86 35.87 -11.54
C LEU A 84 -8.64 34.69 -10.97
N GLN A 85 -8.55 33.52 -11.62
CA GLN A 85 -9.18 32.29 -11.17
C GLN A 85 -8.68 31.86 -9.79
N ILE A 86 -7.36 31.90 -9.55
CA ILE A 86 -6.80 31.56 -8.24
C ILE A 86 -7.27 32.54 -7.15
N GLN A 87 -7.31 33.84 -7.45
CA GLN A 87 -7.82 34.83 -6.49
C GLN A 87 -9.30 34.66 -6.18
N GLU A 88 -10.10 34.11 -7.10
CA GLU A 88 -11.50 33.81 -6.88
C GLU A 88 -11.68 32.56 -6.02
N ILE A 89 -10.92 31.50 -6.32
CA ILE A 89 -10.85 30.29 -5.50
C ILE A 89 -10.42 30.62 -4.08
N GLU A 90 -9.39 31.45 -3.89
CA GLU A 90 -8.93 31.88 -2.56
C GLU A 90 -10.00 32.69 -1.81
N ARG A 91 -10.81 33.48 -2.53
CA ARG A 91 -11.95 34.20 -1.94
C ARG A 91 -13.08 33.26 -1.53
N GLU A 92 -13.34 32.21 -2.30
CA GLU A 92 -14.33 31.18 -1.99
C GLU A 92 -13.90 30.28 -0.82
N THR A 93 -12.63 29.91 -0.73
CA THR A 93 -12.08 29.15 0.40
C THR A 93 -12.05 30.00 1.68
N CYS A 94 -11.72 31.29 1.57
CA CYS A 94 -11.81 32.22 2.71
C CYS A 94 -13.26 32.50 3.13
N GLY A 95 -14.19 32.55 2.16
CA GLY A 95 -15.62 32.73 2.42
C GLY A 95 -16.25 31.52 3.12
N SER A 96 -15.91 30.32 2.69
CA SER A 96 -16.40 29.08 3.30
C SER A 96 -15.85 28.84 4.72
N GLU A 97 -14.60 29.20 5.01
CA GLU A 97 -14.06 29.21 6.38
C GLU A 97 -14.79 30.19 7.30
N LYS A 98 -15.18 31.38 6.81
CA LYS A 98 -15.95 32.36 7.60
C LYS A 98 -17.38 31.86 7.92
N ILE A 99 -18.01 31.15 6.97
CA ILE A 99 -19.35 30.57 7.17
C ILE A 99 -19.29 29.44 8.22
N LEU A 100 -18.29 28.55 8.16
CA LEU A 100 -18.11 27.48 9.15
C LEU A 100 -17.82 28.04 10.56
N ASN A 101 -17.00 29.08 10.68
CA ASN A 101 -16.68 29.69 11.97
C ASN A 101 -17.87 30.47 12.58
N GLY A 102 -18.73 31.09 11.76
CA GLY A 102 -19.95 31.75 12.24
C GLY A 102 -20.98 30.78 12.81
N LEU A 103 -21.22 29.65 12.12
CA LEU A 103 -22.13 28.59 12.59
C LEU A 103 -21.68 27.91 13.89
N LEU A 104 -20.37 27.79 14.11
CA LEU A 104 -19.81 27.23 15.37
C LEU A 104 -19.97 28.18 16.56
N THR A 105 -20.00 29.50 16.35
CA THR A 105 -20.16 30.48 17.43
C THR A 105 -21.62 30.68 17.86
N GLU A 106 -22.60 30.43 16.98
CA GLU A 106 -24.02 30.55 17.31
C GLU A 106 -24.60 29.31 18.03
N SER A 107 -23.89 28.17 18.00
CA SER A 107 -24.31 26.94 18.71
C SER A 107 -23.93 26.92 20.21
N VAL A 108 -23.27 27.95 20.73
CA VAL A 108 -22.80 28.03 22.14
C VAL A 108 -23.45 29.20 22.91
N ALA A 109 -24.50 29.82 22.36
CA ALA A 109 -25.29 30.85 23.04
C ALA A 109 -26.64 30.30 23.53
#